data_AF-A0A3D4EDQ9-F1
#
_entry.id   AF-A0A3D4EDQ9-F1
#
_cell.length_a   1.000
_cell.length_b   1.000
_cell.length_c   1.000
_cell.angle_alpha   90.00
_cell.angle_beta   90.00
_cell.angle_gamma   90.00
#
_symmetry.space_group_name_H-M   'P 1'
#
loop_
_entity.id
_entity.type
_entity.pdbx_description
1 polymer ?
#
loop_
_entity_poly.entity_id
_entity_poly.type
_entity_poly.pdbx_seq_one_letter_code
_entity_poly.pdbx_strand_id
1 'polypeptide(L)'
;IAFQIKDDIFDYSDGQDIGKPVGIDLEEQKITLPLLGALKSVREEEAASVRKKVVDIQEHSEYKNEIREFVRSKKGVEYAISVLDGYVAKAISALSTLPNSKEKEYLVKIAGFTAYRKS
;
A
#
# COMPACT_ATOMS: atom_id res chain seq x y z
N ILE A 1 3.84 10.82 2.18
CA ILE A 1 3.25 9.66 2.89
C ILE A 1 2.11 9.06 2.06
N ALA A 2 0.93 9.68 1.94
CA ALA A 2 -0.20 9.13 1.17
C ALA A 2 0.17 8.63 -0.24
N PHE A 3 0.99 9.38 -0.98
CA PHE A 3 1.48 8.96 -2.30
C PHE A 3 2.27 7.64 -2.26
N GLN A 4 3.16 7.46 -1.28
CA GLN A 4 3.94 6.23 -1.13
C GLN A 4 3.05 5.05 -0.76
N ILE A 5 2.12 5.24 0.19
CA ILE A 5 1.18 4.16 0.59
C ILE A 5 0.39 3.67 -0.62
N LYS A 6 0.00 4.59 -1.50
CA LYS A 6 -0.69 4.23 -2.73
C LYS A 6 0.20 3.46 -3.70
N ASP A 7 1.46 3.87 -3.86
CA ASP A 7 2.43 3.15 -4.69
C ASP A 7 2.65 1.72 -4.15
N ASP A 8 2.84 1.59 -2.84
CA ASP A 8 2.92 0.30 -2.15
C ASP A 8 1.67 -0.55 -2.41
N ILE A 9 0.46 0.03 -2.39
CA ILE A 9 -0.80 -0.69 -2.69
C ILE A 9 -0.82 -1.21 -4.12
N PHE A 10 -0.36 -0.40 -5.09
CA PHE A 10 -0.33 -0.81 -6.50
C PHE A 10 0.61 -1.98 -6.74
N ASP A 11 1.68 -2.13 -5.95
CA ASP A 11 2.64 -3.23 -6.10
C ASP A 11 2.01 -4.63 -5.88
N TYR A 12 0.86 -4.70 -5.19
CA TYR A 12 0.08 -5.91 -4.91
C TYR A 12 -1.18 -6.05 -5.79
N SER A 13 -1.39 -5.14 -6.74
CA SER A 13 -2.52 -5.24 -7.67
C SER A 13 -2.35 -6.40 -8.67
N ASP A 14 -3.46 -7.03 -9.06
CA ASP A 14 -3.48 -7.98 -10.16
C ASP A 14 -3.19 -7.17 -11.43
N GLY A 15 -2.00 -7.36 -12.03
CA GLY A 15 -1.42 -6.52 -13.09
C GLY A 15 -2.18 -6.42 -14.43
N GLN A 16 -3.50 -6.55 -14.43
CA GLN A 16 -4.38 -6.35 -15.58
C GLN A 16 -4.61 -4.86 -15.89
N ASP A 17 -4.49 -3.97 -14.92
CA ASP A 17 -4.86 -2.56 -15.11
C ASP A 17 -3.68 -1.62 -15.43
N ILE A 18 -2.42 -2.05 -15.25
CA ILE A 18 -1.27 -1.13 -15.33
C ILE A 18 -0.12 -1.80 -16.09
N GLY A 19 0.30 -1.20 -17.20
CA GLY A 19 1.48 -1.61 -18.00
C GLY A 19 2.83 -1.41 -17.30
N LYS A 20 2.89 -1.55 -15.97
CA LYS A 20 4.09 -1.52 -15.15
C LYS A 20 4.38 -2.91 -14.58
N PRO A 21 5.66 -3.28 -14.37
CA PRO A 21 6.00 -4.45 -13.58
C PRO A 21 5.48 -4.24 -12.15
N VAL A 22 4.53 -5.08 -11.72
CA VAL A 22 4.02 -5.12 -10.35
C VAL A 22 4.86 -6.10 -9.52
N GLY A 23 5.03 -5.82 -8.23
CA GLY A 23 5.70 -6.70 -7.28
C GLY A 23 7.19 -6.46 -7.17
N ILE A 24 7.63 -5.24 -7.50
CA ILE A 24 9.04 -4.83 -7.42
C ILE A 24 9.45 -4.73 -5.95
N ASP A 25 8.56 -4.23 -5.08
CA ASP A 25 8.90 -4.09 -3.66
C ASP A 25 9.15 -5.45 -3.02
N LEU A 26 8.38 -6.49 -3.41
CA LEU A 26 8.64 -7.85 -2.97
C LEU A 26 9.97 -8.40 -3.50
N GLU A 27 10.30 -8.15 -4.78
CA GLU A 27 11.60 -8.53 -5.35
C GLU A 27 12.76 -7.86 -4.61
N GLU A 28 12.61 -6.60 -4.22
CA GLU A 28 13.56 -5.86 -3.38
C GLU A 28 13.48 -6.22 -1.89
N GLN A 29 12.76 -7.29 -1.53
CA GLN A 29 12.57 -7.81 -0.16
C GLN A 29 11.97 -6.81 0.83
N LYS A 30 11.23 -5.81 0.32
CA LYS A 30 10.60 -4.79 1.17
C LYS A 30 9.29 -5.30 1.76
N ILE A 31 9.14 -5.08 3.06
CA ILE A 31 7.88 -5.30 3.78
C ILE A 31 7.12 -3.96 3.83
N THR A 32 6.27 -3.73 2.84
CA THR A 32 5.44 -2.52 2.72
C THR A 32 4.12 -2.65 3.50
N LEU A 33 3.33 -1.57 3.54
CA LEU A 33 2.12 -1.51 4.37
C LEU A 33 1.08 -2.62 4.08
N PRO A 34 0.82 -3.03 2.83
CA PRO A 34 -0.09 -4.14 2.56
C PRO A 34 0.35 -5.45 3.24
N LEU A 35 1.63 -5.80 3.12
CA LEU A 35 2.19 -6.98 3.76
C LEU A 35 2.20 -6.85 5.29
N LEU A 36 2.58 -5.69 5.82
CA LEU A 36 2.54 -5.43 7.26
C LEU A 36 1.12 -5.60 7.84
N GLY A 37 0.10 -5.13 7.13
CA GLY A 37 -1.30 -5.30 7.51
C GLY A 37 -1.72 -6.76 7.57
N ALA A 38 -1.34 -7.54 6.55
CA ALA A 38 -1.61 -8.98 6.50
C ALA A 38 -0.92 -9.74 7.63
N LEU A 39 0.37 -9.46 7.88
CA LEU A 39 1.15 -10.08 8.96
C LEU A 39 0.56 -9.79 10.35
N LYS A 40 0.02 -8.57 10.57
CA LYS A 40 -0.61 -8.18 11.83
C LYS A 40 -1.91 -8.95 12.12
N SER A 41 -2.54 -9.54 11.10
CA SER A 41 -3.81 -10.26 11.23
C SER A 41 -3.67 -11.73 11.62
N VAL A 42 -2.44 -12.24 11.68
CA VAL A 42 -2.13 -13.65 11.92
C VAL A 42 -1.26 -13.85 13.15
N ARG A 43 -1.08 -15.12 13.55
CA ARG A 43 -0.16 -15.46 14.65
C ARG A 43 1.29 -15.33 14.20
N GLU A 44 2.18 -15.11 15.17
CA GLU A 44 3.61 -14.93 14.89
C GLU A 44 4.27 -16.10 14.17
N GLU A 45 3.78 -17.33 14.35
CA GLU A 45 4.35 -18.48 13.62
C GLU A 45 4.09 -18.40 12.11
N GLU A 46 2.87 -18.00 11.72
CA GLU A 46 2.49 -17.79 10.32
C GLU A 46 3.20 -16.54 9.76
N ALA A 47 3.26 -15.47 10.55
CA ALA A 47 3.96 -14.24 10.17
C ALA A 47 5.47 -14.48 9.94
N ALA A 48 6.11 -15.27 10.81
CA ALA A 48 7.52 -15.63 10.67
C ALA A 48 7.78 -16.46 9.41
N SER A 49 6.89 -17.41 9.08
CA SER A 49 6.98 -18.18 7.84
C SER A 49 6.90 -17.28 6.60
N VAL A 50 5.97 -16.32 6.57
CA VAL A 50 5.85 -15.37 5.46
C VAL A 50 7.06 -14.45 5.37
N ARG A 51 7.57 -13.92 6.50
CA ARG A 51 8.81 -13.11 6.53
C ARG A 51 10.00 -13.88 5.96
N LYS A 52 10.11 -15.18 6.27
CA LYS A 52 11.15 -16.03 5.67
C LYS A 52 11.01 -16.13 4.15
N LYS A 53 9.80 -16.31 3.63
CA LYS A 53 9.55 -16.31 2.18
C LYS A 53 9.97 -15.00 1.49
N VAL A 54 9.84 -13.86 2.17
CA VAL A 54 10.33 -12.57 1.64
C VAL A 54 11.86 -12.58 1.52
N VAL A 55 12.58 -13.11 2.52
CA VAL A 55 14.04 -13.20 2.50
C VAL A 55 14.53 -14.15 1.42
N ASP A 56 13.83 -15.27 1.22
CA ASP A 56 14.23 -16.33 0.27
C ASP A 56 13.60 -16.13 -1.13
N ILE A 57 13.06 -14.94 -1.43
CA ILE A 57 12.23 -14.70 -2.64
C ILE A 57 13.03 -14.75 -3.96
N GLN A 58 14.35 -14.51 -3.90
CA GLN A 58 15.22 -14.51 -5.07
C GLN A 58 15.55 -15.94 -5.51
N GLU A 59 15.58 -16.87 -4.56
CA GLU A 59 15.80 -18.29 -4.77
C GLU A 59 14.51 -19.03 -5.15
N HIS A 60 13.35 -18.45 -4.85
CA HIS A 60 12.02 -19.07 -4.96
C HIS A 60 11.01 -18.17 -5.68
N SER A 61 10.96 -18.27 -7.00
CA SER A 61 10.05 -17.47 -7.84
C SER A 61 8.55 -17.61 -7.48
N GLU A 62 8.15 -18.73 -6.89
CA GLU A 62 6.79 -19.02 -6.45
C GLU A 62 6.36 -18.15 -5.24
N TYR A 63 7.30 -17.76 -4.39
CA TYR A 63 7.01 -17.01 -3.15
C TYR A 63 6.36 -15.66 -3.42
N LYS A 64 6.66 -15.04 -4.56
CA LYS A 64 6.02 -13.78 -4.96
C LYS A 64 4.49 -13.92 -5.05
N ASN A 65 4.00 -14.98 -5.70
CA ASN A 65 2.57 -15.20 -5.84
C ASN A 65 1.93 -15.64 -4.51
N GLU A 66 2.61 -16.51 -3.76
CA GLU A 66 2.13 -16.94 -2.44
C GLU A 66 1.97 -15.76 -1.45
N ILE A 67 2.94 -14.84 -1.44
CA ILE A 67 2.90 -13.65 -0.58
C ILE A 67 1.77 -12.72 -1.02
N ARG A 68 1.55 -12.54 -2.34
CA ARG A 68 0.42 -11.74 -2.86
C ARG A 68 -0.92 -12.33 -2.46
N GLU A 69 -1.09 -13.63 -2.63
CA GLU A 69 -2.31 -14.33 -2.21
C GLU A 69 -2.52 -14.24 -0.71
N PHE A 70 -1.45 -14.37 0.07
CA PHE A 70 -1.49 -14.15 1.52
C PHE A 70 -2.00 -12.74 1.84
N VAL A 71 -1.40 -11.70 1.25
CA VAL A 71 -1.80 -10.29 1.46
C VAL A 71 -3.28 -10.08 1.13
N ARG A 72 -3.75 -10.63 0.01
CA ARG A 72 -5.16 -10.56 -0.40
C ARG A 72 -6.08 -11.30 0.58
N SER A 73 -5.73 -12.53 0.95
CA SER A 73 -6.56 -13.36 1.84
C SER A 73 -6.70 -12.78 3.25
N LYS A 74 -5.69 -12.04 3.71
CA LYS A 74 -5.63 -11.40 5.03
C LYS A 74 -6.04 -9.93 5.01
N LYS A 75 -6.59 -9.44 3.90
CA LYS A 75 -7.07 -8.05 3.74
C LYS A 75 -6.00 -6.99 3.98
N GLY A 76 -4.75 -7.29 3.60
CA GLY A 76 -3.61 -6.38 3.77
C GLY A 76 -3.74 -5.10 2.93
N VAL A 77 -4.29 -5.21 1.72
CA VAL A 77 -4.56 -4.05 0.85
C VAL A 77 -5.58 -3.12 1.49
N GLU A 78 -6.68 -3.66 2.02
CA GLU A 78 -7.72 -2.89 2.70
C GLU A 78 -7.18 -2.21 3.95
N TYR A 79 -6.29 -2.86 4.69
CA TYR A 79 -5.58 -2.23 5.79
C TYR A 79 -4.78 -1.00 5.31
N ALA A 80 -3.98 -1.15 4.25
CA ALA A 80 -3.19 -0.05 3.70
C ALA A 80 -4.07 1.10 3.18
N ILE A 81 -5.21 0.80 2.56
CA ILE A 81 -6.22 1.80 2.15
C ILE A 81 -6.73 2.58 3.37
N SER A 82 -7.07 1.89 4.48
CA SER A 82 -7.53 2.60 5.68
C SER A 82 -6.47 3.56 6.25
N VAL A 83 -5.19 3.18 6.16
CA VAL A 83 -4.07 4.02 6.60
C VAL A 83 -3.89 5.21 5.65
N LEU A 84 -4.02 4.98 4.33
CA LEU A 84 -4.01 6.03 3.30
C LEU A 84 -5.09 7.07 3.58
N ASP A 85 -6.33 6.64 3.82
CA ASP A 85 -7.47 7.52 4.10
C ASP A 85 -7.22 8.39 5.33
N GLY A 86 -6.62 7.80 6.39
CA GLY A 86 -6.22 8.52 7.58
C GLY A 86 -5.19 9.63 7.29
N TYR A 87 -4.22 9.40 6.41
CA TYR A 87 -3.25 10.42 6.02
C TYR A 87 -3.85 11.51 5.12
N VAL A 88 -4.77 11.15 4.22
CA VAL A 88 -5.51 12.12 3.40
C VAL A 88 -6.35 13.03 4.29
N ALA A 89 -7.08 12.47 5.24
CA ALA A 89 -7.89 13.23 6.20
C ALA A 89 -7.02 14.19 7.03
N LYS A 90 -5.85 13.74 7.51
CA LYS A 90 -4.88 14.60 8.21
C LYS A 90 -4.38 15.75 7.33
N ALA A 91 -4.07 15.48 6.06
CA ALA A 91 -3.63 16.52 5.13
C ALA A 91 -4.71 17.58 4.89
N ILE A 92 -5.97 17.15 4.67
CA ILE A 92 -7.11 18.07 4.50
C ILE A 92 -7.35 18.87 5.78
N SER A 93 -7.29 18.22 6.95
CA SER A 93 -7.45 18.89 8.25
C SER A 93 -6.37 19.95 8.48
N ALA A 94 -5.11 19.67 8.11
CA ALA A 94 -4.03 20.64 8.24
C ALA A 94 -4.24 21.92 7.41
N LEU A 95 -4.92 21.80 6.25
CA LEU A 95 -5.27 22.95 5.40
C LEU A 95 -6.41 23.80 5.97
N SER A 96 -7.15 23.32 6.97
CA SER A 96 -8.30 24.04 7.55
C SER A 96 -7.92 25.38 8.18
N THR A 97 -6.67 25.51 8.64
CA THR A 97 -6.11 26.72 9.25
C THR A 97 -5.84 27.85 8.24
N LEU A 98 -5.78 27.52 6.94
CA LEU A 98 -5.56 28.51 5.89
C LEU A 98 -6.86 29.28 5.60
N PRO A 99 -6.78 30.58 5.25
CA PRO A 99 -7.93 31.33 4.75
C PRO A 99 -8.58 30.64 3.55
N ASN A 100 -9.89 30.85 3.37
CA ASN A 100 -10.58 30.31 2.21
C ASN A 100 -10.10 31.02 0.93
N SER A 101 -9.53 30.26 0.02
CA SER A 101 -9.02 30.74 -1.27
C SER A 101 -9.08 29.64 -2.32
N LYS A 102 -8.94 30.01 -3.60
CA LYS A 102 -8.90 29.03 -4.69
C LYS A 102 -7.72 28.07 -4.54
N GLU A 103 -6.58 28.56 -4.05
CA GLU A 103 -5.38 27.77 -3.81
C GLU A 103 -5.61 26.70 -2.74
N LYS A 104 -6.29 27.05 -1.63
CA LYS A 104 -6.70 26.08 -0.60
C LYS A 104 -7.59 24.98 -1.18
N GLU A 105 -8.56 25.34 -2.03
CA GLU A 105 -9.41 24.37 -2.72
C GLU A 105 -8.60 23.43 -3.63
N TYR A 106 -7.63 23.97 -4.37
CA TYR A 106 -6.73 23.14 -5.20
C TYR A 106 -5.88 22.20 -4.36
N LEU A 107 -5.33 22.64 -3.23
CA LEU A 107 -4.56 21.79 -2.33
C LEU A 107 -5.40 20.64 -1.75
N VAL A 108 -6.65 20.91 -1.35
CA VAL A 108 -7.58 19.85 -0.90
C VAL A 108 -7.86 18.85 -2.03
N LYS A 109 -8.11 19.34 -3.25
CA LYS A 109 -8.32 18.48 -4.42
C LYS A 109 -7.09 17.63 -4.72
N ILE A 110 -5.88 18.18 -4.64
CA ILE A 110 -4.63 17.44 -4.84
C ILE A 110 -4.47 16.36 -3.76
N ALA A 111 -4.73 16.68 -2.50
CA ALA A 111 -4.66 15.71 -1.40
C ALA A 111 -5.61 14.52 -1.61
N GLY A 112 -6.84 14.77 -2.07
CA GLY A 112 -7.79 13.70 -2.42
C GLY A 112 -7.41 12.96 -3.71
N PHE A 113 -7.06 13.68 -4.78
CA PHE A 113 -6.77 13.10 -6.08
C PHE A 113 -5.55 12.19 -6.07
N THR A 114 -4.48 12.58 -5.36
CA THR A 114 -3.27 11.78 -5.23
C THR A 114 -3.57 10.41 -4.63
N ALA A 115 -4.53 10.29 -3.70
CA ALA A 115 -4.93 9.03 -3.09
C ALA A 115 -5.80 8.11 -3.98
N TYR A 116 -6.73 8.66 -4.77
CA TYR A 116 -7.75 7.84 -5.44
C TYR A 116 -7.66 7.76 -6.97
N ARG A 117 -6.67 8.40 -7.62
CA ARG A 117 -6.45 8.23 -9.06
C ARG A 117 -6.37 6.73 -9.43
N LYS A 118 -7.33 6.21 -10.19
CA LYS A 118 -7.15 5.00 -11.01
C LYS A 118 -6.18 5.39 -12.13
N SER A 119 -5.02 4.74 -12.18
CA SER A 119 -4.11 4.89 -13.33
C SER A 119 -4.35 3.71 -14.26
#